data_AF-A0A8J8DIS4-F1
#
_entry.id   AF-A0A8J8DIS4-F1
#
_cell.length_a   1.000
_cell.length_b   1.000
_cell.length_c   1.000
_cell.angle_alpha   90.00
_cell.angle_beta   90.00
_cell.angle_gamma   90.00
#
_symmetry.space_group_name_H-M   'P 1'
#
loop_
_entity.id
_entity.type
_entity.pdbx_description
1 polymer ?
#
loop_
_entity_poly.entity_id
_entity_poly.type
_entity_poly.pdbx_seq_one_letter_code
_entity_poly.pdbx_strand_id
1 'polypeptide(L)'
;MKLERALKEYEKKKRKTEEEQKKLKEEYTSKFLKKRYEILKNLEKLEQKEIPRKIDGRIRKVVEGERKSYVETLRRTLERIESVDELGRFLPELSKLHVSHGKYLLLVFEKEIYAINKLLKEVSEDYAEYIKRAAEISIEPIEIDSILSNIEITKKQLETEEEGLKSLKAELEKKERELKSKTAELERELEEIESEIKILKSSIAKDEIEIRSKISKLQKPIKRMRTGEKTANEILKDSSYGIEHPEEFLSFLIKIRGRLEGKYKQTADWIIENLESKSKEIQERKKKLEGLENKREEILQEKKEIEDEIERIKKRILEKEARIKKLKEKLLELEKELNESLSKLEKILNTSIDRP
;
A
#
# COMPACT_ATOMS: atom_id res chain seq x y z
N MET A 1 -27.58 22.53 20.83
CA MET A 1 -26.59 23.65 20.89
C MET A 1 -25.64 23.52 19.73
N LYS A 2 -25.36 24.60 18.98
CA LYS A 2 -24.41 24.53 17.84
C LYS A 2 -23.03 24.06 18.28
N LEU A 3 -22.43 23.15 17.50
CA LEU A 3 -21.11 22.55 17.79
C LEU A 3 -20.01 23.59 18.03
N GLU A 4 -19.91 24.62 17.20
CA GLU A 4 -18.93 25.71 17.39
C GLU A 4 -19.06 26.42 18.74
N ARG A 5 -20.30 26.58 19.24
CA ARG A 5 -20.54 27.17 20.56
C ARG A 5 -20.15 26.20 21.66
N ALA A 6 -20.48 24.91 21.49
CA ALA A 6 -20.10 23.85 22.41
C ALA A 6 -18.58 23.73 22.59
N LEU A 7 -17.81 23.76 21.49
CA LEU A 7 -16.35 23.72 21.52
C LEU A 7 -15.76 24.92 22.25
N LYS A 8 -16.27 26.14 21.99
CA LYS A 8 -15.86 27.35 22.71
C LYS A 8 -16.17 27.29 24.21
N GLU A 9 -17.31 26.74 24.59
CA GLU A 9 -17.67 26.53 26.00
C GLU A 9 -16.79 25.48 26.68
N TYR A 10 -16.48 24.40 25.97
CA TYR A 10 -15.56 23.37 26.42
C TYR A 10 -14.15 23.93 26.61
N GLU A 11 -13.62 24.72 25.68
CA GLU A 11 -12.32 25.39 25.85
C GLU A 11 -12.30 26.32 27.07
N LYS A 12 -13.38 27.09 27.29
CA LYS A 12 -13.51 27.94 28.48
C LYS A 12 -13.51 27.10 29.76
N LYS A 13 -14.25 25.99 29.78
CA LYS A 13 -14.32 25.08 30.93
C LYS A 13 -12.96 24.42 31.18
N LYS A 14 -12.27 23.99 30.12
CA LYS A 14 -10.91 23.43 30.17
C LYS A 14 -9.93 24.43 30.78
N ARG A 15 -9.91 25.69 30.33
CA ARG A 15 -9.05 26.73 30.92
C ARG A 15 -9.34 26.98 32.40
N LYS A 16 -10.62 27.03 32.79
CA LYS A 16 -11.00 27.16 34.21
C LYS A 16 -10.53 25.96 35.04
N THR A 17 -10.72 24.75 34.54
CA THR A 17 -10.23 23.51 35.14
C THR A 17 -8.71 23.52 35.30
N GLU A 18 -7.95 23.95 34.29
CA GLU A 18 -6.49 24.08 34.35
C GLU A 18 -6.05 25.09 35.43
N GLU A 19 -6.74 26.23 35.54
CA GLU A 19 -6.50 27.21 36.60
C GLU A 19 -6.83 26.67 38.00
N GLU A 20 -7.94 25.94 38.15
CA GLU A 20 -8.34 25.30 39.40
C GLU A 20 -7.34 24.21 39.82
N GLN A 21 -6.87 23.38 38.88
CA GLN A 21 -5.82 22.40 39.12
C GLN A 21 -4.51 23.06 39.56
N LYS A 22 -4.14 24.19 38.92
CA LYS A 22 -2.95 24.95 39.31
C LYS A 22 -3.07 25.50 40.73
N LYS A 23 -4.21 26.09 41.09
CA LYS A 23 -4.48 26.59 42.45
C LYS A 23 -4.45 25.45 43.47
N LEU A 24 -5.08 24.33 43.18
CA LEU A 24 -5.07 23.14 44.04
C LEU A 24 -3.63 22.63 44.26
N LYS A 25 -2.83 22.58 43.19
CA LYS A 25 -1.41 22.19 43.27
C LYS A 25 -0.61 23.15 44.15
N GLU A 26 -0.81 24.46 44.02
CA GLU A 26 -0.16 25.49 44.85
C GLU A 26 -0.58 25.39 46.33
N GLU A 27 -1.87 25.15 46.60
CA GLU A 27 -2.42 24.95 47.95
C GLU A 27 -1.77 23.76 48.65
N TYR A 28 -1.78 22.59 48.01
CA TYR A 28 -1.24 21.37 48.60
C TYR A 28 0.30 21.36 48.65
N THR A 29 0.97 22.03 47.71
CA THR A 29 2.41 22.27 47.81
C THR A 29 2.73 23.13 49.04
N SER A 30 1.98 24.21 49.26
CA SER A 30 2.16 25.08 50.44
C SER A 30 1.89 24.33 51.76
N LYS A 31 0.82 23.51 51.78
CA LYS A 31 0.47 22.66 52.94
C LYS A 31 1.58 21.65 53.24
N PHE A 32 2.12 21.01 52.20
CA PHE A 32 3.26 20.11 52.32
C PHE A 32 4.51 20.82 52.85
N LEU A 33 4.88 21.98 52.29
CA LEU A 33 6.09 22.71 52.72
C LEU A 33 6.03 23.13 54.20
N LYS A 34 4.85 23.50 54.71
CA LYS A 34 4.65 23.75 56.15
C LYS A 34 4.90 22.50 57.00
N LYS A 35 4.30 21.36 56.62
CA LYS A 35 4.53 20.07 57.31
C LYS A 35 5.98 19.60 57.20
N ARG A 36 6.63 19.81 56.05
CA ARG A 36 8.06 19.55 55.83
C ARG A 36 8.91 20.30 56.85
N TYR A 37 8.65 21.60 57.03
CA TYR A 37 9.37 22.41 58.02
C TYR A 37 9.17 21.90 59.45
N GLU A 38 7.94 21.52 59.84
CA GLU A 38 7.66 20.94 61.15
C GLU A 38 8.37 19.61 61.39
N ILE A 39 8.42 18.74 60.36
CA ILE A 39 9.14 17.46 60.43
C ILE A 39 10.63 17.71 60.60
N LEU A 40 11.23 18.63 59.81
CA LEU A 40 12.65 18.98 59.92
C LEU A 40 12.99 19.54 61.31
N LYS A 41 12.13 20.38 61.88
CA LYS A 41 12.31 20.90 63.25
C LYS A 41 12.24 19.80 64.31
N ASN A 42 11.37 18.81 64.15
CA ASN A 42 11.30 17.66 65.06
C ASN A 42 12.50 16.73 64.89
N LEU A 43 13.04 16.61 63.68
CA LEU A 43 14.30 15.90 63.43
C LEU A 43 15.49 16.55 64.12
N GLU A 44 15.61 17.88 64.08
CA GLU A 44 16.64 18.62 64.82
C GLU A 44 16.54 18.40 66.34
N LYS A 45 15.32 18.43 66.89
CA LYS A 45 15.10 18.13 68.31
C LYS A 45 15.52 16.70 68.67
N LEU A 46 15.19 15.72 67.82
CA LEU A 46 15.59 14.33 68.02
C LEU A 46 17.11 14.18 68.02
N GLU A 47 17.80 14.87 67.10
CA GLU A 47 19.26 14.88 66.98
C GLU A 47 19.95 15.45 68.23
N GLN A 48 19.41 16.53 68.79
CA GLN A 48 19.97 17.23 69.97
C GLN A 48 19.64 16.57 71.31
N LYS A 49 18.61 15.72 71.38
CA LYS A 49 18.14 15.14 72.65
C LYS A 49 19.17 14.16 73.23
N GLU A 50 19.45 14.27 74.53
CA GLU A 50 20.38 13.35 75.19
C GLU A 50 19.78 11.95 75.36
N ILE A 51 20.62 10.92 75.21
CA ILE A 51 20.24 9.54 75.51
C ILE A 51 20.22 9.34 77.03
N PRO A 52 19.14 8.80 77.62
CA PRO A 52 19.05 8.55 79.06
C PRO A 52 20.25 7.78 79.62
N ARG A 53 20.82 8.28 80.73
CA ARG A 53 22.00 7.70 81.40
C ARG A 53 21.81 6.26 81.92
N LYS A 54 20.57 5.77 81.98
CA LYS A 54 20.20 4.42 82.45
C LYS A 54 20.36 3.32 81.39
N ILE A 55 20.76 3.67 80.17
CA ILE A 55 20.88 2.73 79.04
C ILE A 55 22.30 2.17 78.98
N ASP A 56 22.42 0.86 78.75
CA ASP A 56 23.71 0.16 78.59
C ASP A 56 24.59 0.81 77.51
N GLY A 57 25.90 0.86 77.75
CA GLY A 57 26.86 1.52 76.85
C GLY A 57 26.92 0.95 75.43
N ARG A 58 26.63 -0.34 75.23
CA ARG A 58 26.54 -0.96 73.90
C ARG A 58 25.26 -0.55 73.18
N ILE A 59 24.12 -0.57 73.88
CA ILE A 59 22.82 -0.14 73.34
C ILE A 59 22.86 1.35 73.00
N ARG A 60 23.51 2.17 73.82
CA ARG A 60 23.71 3.60 73.57
C ARG A 60 24.40 3.87 72.23
N LYS A 61 25.49 3.15 71.91
CA LYS A 61 26.19 3.29 70.63
C LYS A 61 25.33 2.90 69.43
N VAL A 62 24.51 1.85 69.57
CA VAL A 62 23.56 1.41 68.53
C VAL A 62 22.48 2.48 68.29
N VAL A 63 21.90 3.02 69.37
CA VAL A 63 20.88 4.08 69.30
C VAL A 63 21.44 5.36 68.67
N GLU A 64 22.69 5.74 68.97
CA GLU A 64 23.34 6.90 68.34
C GLU A 64 23.52 6.72 66.82
N GLY A 65 23.94 5.54 66.39
CA GLY A 65 24.07 5.19 64.96
C GLY A 65 22.72 5.18 64.24
N GLU A 66 21.72 4.49 64.80
CA GLU A 66 20.36 4.44 64.25
C GLU A 66 19.73 5.84 64.15
N ARG A 67 19.90 6.67 65.19
CA ARG A 67 19.41 8.04 65.22
C ARG A 67 20.03 8.88 64.11
N LYS A 68 21.35 8.85 63.97
CA LYS A 68 22.06 9.63 62.94
C LYS A 68 21.61 9.21 61.55
N SER A 69 21.53 7.90 61.28
CA SER A 69 21.05 7.37 60.00
C SER A 69 19.60 7.79 59.70
N TYR A 70 18.71 7.71 60.69
CA TYR A 70 17.31 8.10 60.56
C TYR A 70 17.17 9.58 60.23
N VAL A 71 17.83 10.44 61.00
CA VAL A 71 17.78 11.90 60.82
C VAL A 71 18.34 12.30 59.46
N GLU A 72 19.52 11.78 59.10
CA GLU A 72 20.19 12.12 57.85
C GLU A 72 19.38 11.65 56.62
N THR A 73 18.84 10.43 56.66
CA THR A 73 18.07 9.88 55.54
C THR A 73 16.75 10.63 55.36
N LEU A 74 16.00 10.82 56.45
CA LEU A 74 14.70 11.51 56.37
C LEU A 74 14.87 12.99 56.00
N ARG A 75 15.89 13.68 56.52
CA ARG A 75 16.23 15.06 56.16
C ARG A 75 16.53 15.16 54.66
N ARG A 76 17.45 14.33 54.14
CA ARG A 76 17.82 14.32 52.72
C ARG A 76 16.63 14.02 51.81
N THR A 77 15.77 13.06 52.16
CA THR A 77 14.60 12.73 51.34
C THR A 77 13.59 13.88 51.33
N LEU A 78 13.32 14.52 52.48
CA LEU A 78 12.36 15.63 52.56
C LEU A 78 12.86 16.90 51.87
N GLU A 79 14.15 17.23 51.99
CA GLU A 79 14.75 18.42 51.36
C GLU A 79 14.71 18.36 49.82
N ARG A 80 14.70 17.15 49.23
CA ARG A 80 14.60 16.94 47.78
C ARG A 80 13.21 17.17 47.20
N ILE A 81 12.19 17.33 48.04
CA ILE A 81 10.80 17.48 47.60
C ILE A 81 10.42 18.96 47.69
N GLU A 82 10.18 19.58 46.53
CA GLU A 82 9.80 20.99 46.42
C GLU A 82 8.32 21.18 46.06
N SER A 83 7.66 20.14 45.54
CA SER A 83 6.25 20.21 45.12
C SER A 83 5.43 18.98 45.52
N VAL A 84 4.10 19.14 45.50
CA VAL A 84 3.16 18.03 45.73
C VAL A 84 3.29 16.92 44.67
N ASP A 85 3.67 17.24 43.43
CA ASP A 85 3.89 16.24 42.37
C ASP A 85 5.11 15.36 42.67
N GLU A 86 6.18 15.98 43.17
CA GLU A 86 7.39 15.27 43.60
C GLU A 86 7.12 14.45 44.87
N LEU A 87 6.30 14.96 45.79
CA LEU A 87 5.88 14.23 46.99
C LEU A 87 5.30 12.86 46.61
N GLY A 88 4.49 12.79 45.56
CA GLY A 88 3.98 11.54 44.99
C GLY A 88 5.05 10.51 44.66
N ARG A 89 6.19 10.97 44.12
CA ARG A 89 7.31 10.10 43.73
C ARG A 89 8.11 9.59 44.93
N PHE A 90 8.22 10.39 45.98
CA PHE A 90 9.03 10.08 47.18
C PHE A 90 8.23 9.49 48.35
N LEU A 91 6.90 9.50 48.31
CA LEU A 91 6.02 8.89 49.31
C LEU A 91 6.34 7.42 49.63
N PRO A 92 6.66 6.56 48.64
CA PRO A 92 7.08 5.18 48.92
C PRO A 92 8.39 5.09 49.71
N GLU A 93 9.34 6.01 49.49
CA GLU A 93 10.60 6.07 50.24
C GLU A 93 10.35 6.54 51.68
N LEU A 94 9.54 7.59 51.86
CA LEU A 94 9.13 8.09 53.18
C LEU A 94 8.42 7.02 54.01
N SER A 95 7.55 6.23 53.38
CA SER A 95 6.83 5.13 54.04
C SER A 95 7.76 4.01 54.53
N LYS A 96 8.86 3.73 53.80
CA LYS A 96 9.84 2.69 54.16
C LYS A 96 10.76 3.08 55.31
N LEU A 97 10.97 4.39 55.54
CA LEU A 97 11.84 4.88 56.62
C LEU A 97 11.29 4.52 58.02
N HIS A 98 9.96 4.45 58.16
CA HIS A 98 9.30 4.02 59.40
C HIS A 98 9.50 2.53 59.72
N VAL A 99 9.68 1.69 58.69
CA VAL A 99 9.75 0.23 58.84
C VAL A 99 11.20 -0.24 59.04
N SER A 100 12.18 0.55 58.58
CA SER A 100 13.59 0.16 58.51
C SER A 100 14.46 0.69 59.66
N HIS A 101 14.02 1.70 60.42
CA HIS A 101 14.86 2.36 61.41
C HIS A 101 14.47 2.00 62.85
N GLY A 102 15.26 1.09 63.42
CA GLY A 102 15.68 1.08 64.82
C GLY A 102 14.63 0.78 65.88
N LYS A 103 14.47 -0.51 66.22
CA LYS A 103 13.74 -0.95 67.43
C LYS A 103 14.25 -0.22 68.67
N TYR A 104 15.56 0.01 68.77
CA TYR A 104 16.18 0.70 69.90
C TYR A 104 15.95 2.22 69.85
N LEU A 105 16.00 2.82 68.66
CA LEU A 105 15.63 4.23 68.47
C LEU A 105 14.21 4.52 68.95
N LEU A 106 13.24 3.68 68.58
CA LEU A 106 11.84 3.82 69.00
C LEU A 106 11.66 3.58 70.51
N LEU A 107 12.38 2.64 71.11
CA LEU A 107 12.32 2.39 72.56
C LEU A 107 12.88 3.54 73.40
N VAL A 108 13.84 4.30 72.87
CA VAL A 108 14.53 5.39 73.60
C VAL A 108 13.89 6.76 73.34
N PHE A 109 13.45 7.01 72.10
CA PHE A 109 12.90 8.30 71.65
C PHE A 109 11.47 8.16 71.14
N GLU A 110 10.70 7.29 71.78
CA GLU A 110 9.33 6.94 71.41
C GLU A 110 8.48 8.17 71.07
N LYS A 111 8.45 9.16 71.97
CA LYS A 111 7.65 10.38 71.81
C LYS A 111 8.03 11.20 70.57
N GLU A 112 9.33 11.36 70.31
CA GLU A 112 9.82 12.13 69.17
C GLU A 112 9.56 11.40 67.84
N ILE A 113 9.80 10.10 67.81
CA ILE A 113 9.53 9.27 66.63
C ILE A 113 8.04 9.25 66.31
N TYR A 114 7.16 9.10 67.31
CA TYR A 114 5.71 9.19 67.09
C TYR A 114 5.26 10.57 66.59
N ALA A 115 5.87 11.66 67.07
CA ALA A 115 5.56 13.00 66.58
C ALA A 115 5.92 13.18 65.10
N ILE A 116 7.07 12.65 64.67
CA ILE A 116 7.50 12.67 63.26
C ILE A 116 6.61 11.76 62.41
N ASN A 117 6.31 10.55 62.88
CA ASN A 117 5.45 9.59 62.18
C ASN A 117 4.03 10.13 61.99
N LYS A 118 3.49 10.86 62.99
CA LYS A 118 2.20 11.52 62.88
C LYS A 118 2.19 12.53 61.74
N LEU A 119 3.19 13.40 61.67
CA LEU A 119 3.30 14.40 60.59
C LEU A 119 3.46 13.74 59.21
N LEU A 120 4.24 12.67 59.08
CA LEU A 120 4.39 11.94 57.82
C LEU A 120 3.10 11.22 57.37
N LYS A 121 2.33 10.70 58.33
CA LYS A 121 0.98 10.18 58.06
C LYS A 121 0.06 11.29 57.54
N GLU A 122 0.06 12.44 58.19
CA GLU A 122 -0.75 13.58 57.76
C GLU A 122 -0.31 14.14 56.39
N VAL A 123 0.97 14.04 56.01
CA VAL A 123 1.45 14.36 54.65
C VAL A 123 0.90 13.38 53.62
N SER A 124 0.85 12.09 53.96
CA SER A 124 0.31 11.04 53.08
C SER A 124 -1.20 11.19 52.88
N GLU A 125 -1.93 11.54 53.94
CA GLU A 125 -3.37 11.83 53.89
C GLU A 125 -3.67 13.05 53.03
N ASP A 126 -2.89 14.13 53.17
CA ASP A 126 -3.02 15.32 52.32
C ASP A 126 -2.77 15.00 50.84
N TYR A 127 -1.76 14.19 50.54
CA TYR A 127 -1.49 13.79 49.16
C TYR A 127 -2.62 12.93 48.57
N ALA A 128 -3.18 12.00 49.36
CA ALA A 128 -4.32 11.22 48.92
C ALA A 128 -5.56 12.10 48.67
N GLU A 129 -5.77 13.12 49.50
CA GLU A 129 -6.83 14.12 49.29
C GLU A 129 -6.58 14.95 48.02
N TYR A 130 -5.34 15.39 47.78
CA TYR A 130 -4.93 16.08 46.56
C TYR A 130 -5.27 15.27 45.31
N ILE A 131 -4.94 13.97 45.28
CA ILE A 131 -5.23 13.10 44.13
C ILE A 131 -6.74 12.98 43.87
N LYS A 132 -7.53 12.82 44.94
CA LYS A 132 -9.00 12.76 44.81
C LYS A 132 -9.56 14.05 44.22
N ARG A 133 -9.17 15.21 44.78
CA ARG A 133 -9.62 16.53 44.30
C ARG A 133 -9.13 16.83 42.88
N ALA A 134 -7.89 16.46 42.55
CA ALA A 134 -7.33 16.64 41.21
C ALA A 134 -8.10 15.81 40.16
N ALA A 135 -8.52 14.59 40.52
CA ALA A 135 -9.36 13.75 39.67
C ALA A 135 -10.77 14.35 39.47
N GLU A 136 -11.38 14.90 40.53
CA GLU A 136 -12.69 15.57 40.47
C GLU A 136 -12.70 16.81 39.55
N ILE A 137 -11.59 17.54 39.50
CA ILE A 137 -11.46 18.76 38.69
C ILE A 137 -11.09 18.42 37.22
N SER A 138 -10.55 17.22 36.95
CA SER A 138 -10.04 16.86 35.63
C SER A 138 -11.12 16.79 34.55
N ILE A 139 -10.75 17.15 33.32
CA ILE A 139 -11.64 17.12 32.14
C ILE A 139 -11.01 16.23 31.07
N GLU A 140 -11.80 15.32 30.49
CA GLU A 140 -11.33 14.40 29.46
C GLU A 140 -11.07 15.17 28.14
N PRO A 141 -9.93 14.95 27.45
CA PRO A 141 -9.66 15.58 26.16
C PRO A 141 -10.60 15.05 25.07
N ILE A 142 -11.03 15.95 24.17
CA ILE A 142 -11.92 15.64 23.04
C ILE A 142 -11.33 16.25 21.77
N GLU A 143 -11.24 15.46 20.69
CA GLU A 143 -10.59 15.83 19.42
C GLU A 143 -11.56 15.95 18.23
N ILE A 144 -12.67 16.65 18.43
CA ILE A 144 -13.73 16.78 17.39
C ILE A 144 -13.22 17.47 16.12
N ASP A 145 -12.42 18.52 16.22
CA ASP A 145 -11.94 19.29 15.05
C ASP A 145 -11.07 18.44 14.12
N SER A 146 -10.24 17.57 14.69
CA SER A 146 -9.40 16.64 13.92
C SER A 146 -10.25 15.62 13.18
N ILE A 147 -11.26 15.05 13.84
CA ILE A 147 -12.21 14.10 13.24
C ILE A 147 -12.98 14.76 12.09
N LEU A 148 -13.50 15.98 12.29
CA LEU A 148 -14.22 16.72 11.25
C LEU A 148 -13.34 17.03 10.03
N SER A 149 -12.11 17.46 10.25
CA SER A 149 -11.13 17.69 9.18
C SER A 149 -10.86 16.41 8.39
N ASN A 150 -10.68 15.28 9.08
CA ASN A 150 -10.48 13.97 8.45
C ASN A 150 -11.71 13.52 7.64
N ILE A 151 -12.93 13.79 8.11
CA ILE A 151 -14.16 13.53 7.38
C ILE A 151 -14.19 14.38 6.10
N GLU A 152 -13.90 15.67 6.18
CA GLU A 152 -13.91 16.56 5.02
C GLU A 152 -12.88 16.14 3.95
N ILE A 153 -11.66 15.81 4.38
CA ILE A 153 -10.61 15.29 3.49
C ILE A 153 -11.07 13.99 2.82
N THR A 154 -11.63 13.06 3.60
CA THR A 154 -12.09 11.76 3.09
C THR A 154 -13.25 11.95 2.09
N LYS A 155 -14.17 12.89 2.34
CA LYS A 155 -15.26 13.26 1.42
C LYS A 155 -14.73 13.81 0.09
N LYS A 156 -13.77 14.74 0.12
CA LYS A 156 -13.15 15.30 -1.10
C LYS A 156 -12.42 14.23 -1.91
N GLN A 157 -11.71 13.33 -1.23
CA GLN A 157 -11.06 12.19 -1.88
C GLN A 157 -12.08 11.25 -2.52
N LEU A 158 -13.19 10.97 -1.83
CA LEU A 158 -14.27 10.14 -2.34
C LEU A 158 -14.90 10.74 -3.60
N GLU A 159 -15.22 12.03 -3.57
CA GLU A 159 -15.78 12.76 -4.71
C GLU A 159 -14.84 12.69 -5.93
N THR A 160 -13.54 12.95 -5.72
CA THR A 160 -12.52 12.86 -6.78
C THR A 160 -12.44 11.45 -7.38
N GLU A 161 -12.49 10.42 -6.54
CA GLU A 161 -12.44 9.03 -7.00
C GLU A 161 -13.74 8.64 -7.75
N GLU A 162 -14.90 9.10 -7.29
CA GLU A 162 -16.20 8.88 -7.94
C GLU A 162 -16.30 9.60 -9.30
N GLU A 163 -15.81 10.83 -9.41
CA GLU A 163 -15.69 11.54 -10.69
C GLU A 163 -14.76 10.81 -11.66
N GLY A 164 -13.57 10.42 -11.19
CA GLY A 164 -12.65 9.64 -11.99
C GLY A 164 -13.23 8.29 -12.44
N LEU A 165 -14.04 7.64 -11.61
CA LEU A 165 -14.76 6.42 -11.99
C LEU A 165 -15.79 6.67 -13.09
N LYS A 166 -16.56 7.77 -12.99
CA LYS A 166 -17.52 8.16 -14.04
C LYS A 166 -16.81 8.40 -15.37
N SER A 167 -15.69 9.12 -15.36
CA SER A 167 -14.88 9.36 -16.56
C SER A 167 -14.38 8.06 -17.19
N LEU A 168 -13.84 7.12 -16.39
CA LEU A 168 -13.40 5.82 -16.90
C LEU A 168 -14.55 4.98 -17.46
N LYS A 169 -15.74 5.02 -16.84
CA LYS A 169 -16.91 4.30 -17.36
C LYS A 169 -17.38 4.88 -18.70
N ALA A 170 -17.35 6.20 -18.86
CA ALA A 170 -17.65 6.84 -20.14
C ALA A 170 -16.59 6.52 -21.21
N GLU A 171 -15.31 6.48 -20.84
CA GLU A 171 -14.21 6.07 -21.71
C GLU A 171 -14.36 4.61 -22.16
N LEU A 172 -14.69 3.71 -21.23
CA LEU A 172 -14.97 2.31 -21.51
C LEU A 172 -16.12 2.17 -22.49
N GLU A 173 -17.24 2.84 -22.24
CA GLU A 173 -18.41 2.78 -23.11
C GLU A 173 -18.10 3.29 -24.52
N LYS A 174 -17.30 4.37 -24.64
CA LYS A 174 -16.84 4.88 -25.93
C LYS A 174 -15.99 3.83 -26.66
N LYS A 175 -15.06 3.17 -25.97
CA LYS A 175 -14.18 2.15 -26.55
C LYS A 175 -14.93 0.87 -26.92
N GLU A 176 -15.89 0.43 -26.12
CA GLU A 176 -16.75 -0.71 -26.46
C GLU A 176 -17.64 -0.41 -27.67
N ARG A 177 -18.14 0.83 -27.81
CA ARG A 177 -18.85 1.28 -29.02
C ARG A 177 -17.93 1.33 -30.25
N GLU A 178 -16.71 1.85 -30.09
CA GLU A 178 -15.69 1.87 -31.14
C GLU A 178 -15.40 0.45 -31.64
N LEU A 179 -15.07 -0.47 -30.73
CA LEU A 179 -14.86 -1.88 -31.04
C LEU A 179 -16.08 -2.44 -31.78
N LYS A 180 -17.28 -2.33 -31.21
CA LYS A 180 -18.50 -2.87 -31.81
C LYS A 180 -18.78 -2.32 -33.21
N SER A 181 -18.54 -1.02 -33.44
CA SER A 181 -18.72 -0.41 -34.76
C SER A 181 -17.73 -0.96 -35.79
N LYS A 182 -16.47 -1.18 -35.39
CA LYS A 182 -15.43 -1.70 -36.25
C LYS A 182 -15.50 -3.22 -36.42
N THR A 183 -15.96 -3.96 -35.42
CA THR A 183 -15.97 -5.44 -35.42
C THR A 183 -16.65 -5.99 -36.66
N ALA A 184 -17.84 -5.49 -37.01
CA ALA A 184 -18.59 -6.00 -38.16
C ALA A 184 -17.91 -5.69 -39.51
N GLU A 185 -17.17 -4.59 -39.61
CA GLU A 185 -16.42 -4.20 -40.80
C GLU A 185 -15.13 -5.04 -40.90
N LEU A 186 -14.35 -5.09 -39.82
CA LEU A 186 -13.11 -5.86 -39.75
C LEU A 186 -13.34 -7.36 -39.93
N GLU A 187 -14.44 -7.93 -39.40
CA GLU A 187 -14.77 -9.34 -39.57
C GLU A 187 -15.12 -9.67 -41.02
N ARG A 188 -15.89 -8.81 -41.70
CA ARG A 188 -16.18 -8.98 -43.13
C ARG A 188 -14.92 -8.87 -43.97
N GLU A 189 -14.09 -7.87 -43.69
CA GLU A 189 -12.83 -7.68 -44.41
C GLU A 189 -11.88 -8.88 -44.19
N LEU A 190 -11.81 -9.42 -42.97
CA LEU A 190 -11.09 -10.65 -42.65
C LEU A 190 -11.61 -11.85 -43.45
N GLU A 191 -12.93 -12.06 -43.48
CA GLU A 191 -13.55 -13.17 -44.24
C GLU A 191 -13.23 -13.08 -45.74
N GLU A 192 -13.31 -11.88 -46.32
CA GLU A 192 -12.97 -11.63 -47.73
C GLU A 192 -11.50 -11.92 -48.01
N ILE A 193 -10.59 -11.40 -47.17
CA ILE A 193 -9.15 -11.63 -47.28
C ILE A 193 -8.80 -13.12 -47.13
N GLU A 194 -9.38 -13.81 -46.14
CA GLU A 194 -9.13 -15.24 -45.92
C GLU A 194 -9.62 -16.10 -47.09
N SER A 195 -10.78 -15.75 -47.66
CA SER A 195 -11.30 -16.39 -48.87
C SER A 195 -10.35 -16.19 -50.06
N GLU A 196 -9.89 -14.95 -50.28
CA GLU A 196 -8.97 -14.63 -51.38
C GLU A 196 -7.61 -15.32 -51.22
N ILE A 197 -7.04 -15.33 -50.00
CA ILE A 197 -5.84 -16.07 -49.64
C ILE A 197 -5.99 -17.56 -50.00
N LYS A 198 -7.12 -18.17 -49.63
CA LYS A 198 -7.38 -19.59 -49.90
C LYS A 198 -7.45 -19.88 -51.40
N ILE A 199 -8.12 -19.01 -52.17
CA ILE A 199 -8.21 -19.11 -53.63
C ILE A 199 -6.81 -18.98 -54.26
N LEU A 200 -6.03 -17.97 -53.87
CA LEU A 200 -4.68 -17.75 -54.39
C LEU A 200 -3.75 -18.92 -54.07
N LYS A 201 -3.73 -19.40 -52.82
CA LYS A 201 -2.93 -20.57 -52.42
C LYS A 201 -3.27 -21.80 -53.26
N SER A 202 -4.56 -22.09 -53.45
CA SER A 202 -4.99 -23.23 -54.27
C SER A 202 -4.61 -23.07 -55.75
N SER A 203 -4.72 -21.85 -56.28
CA SER A 203 -4.42 -21.55 -57.68
C SER A 203 -2.92 -21.64 -57.96
N ILE A 204 -2.08 -21.04 -57.11
CA ILE A 204 -0.61 -21.16 -57.17
C ILE A 204 -0.20 -22.62 -57.11
N ALA A 205 -0.71 -23.38 -56.13
CA ALA A 205 -0.38 -24.80 -55.99
C ALA A 205 -0.74 -25.62 -57.23
N LYS A 206 -1.91 -25.34 -57.84
CA LYS A 206 -2.36 -26.04 -59.05
C LYS A 206 -1.43 -25.78 -60.24
N ASP A 207 -1.06 -24.53 -60.49
CA ASP A 207 -0.16 -24.17 -61.59
C ASP A 207 1.27 -24.70 -61.35
N GLU A 208 1.76 -24.62 -60.11
CA GLU A 208 3.06 -25.20 -59.75
C GLU A 208 3.09 -26.72 -59.94
N ILE A 209 2.05 -27.43 -59.51
CA ILE A 209 1.94 -28.89 -59.72
C ILE A 209 1.90 -29.23 -61.21
N GLU A 210 1.14 -28.49 -62.01
CA GLU A 210 1.08 -28.71 -63.46
C GLU A 210 2.48 -28.59 -64.09
N ILE A 211 3.17 -27.49 -63.82
CA ILE A 211 4.51 -27.24 -64.37
C ILE A 211 5.51 -28.27 -63.85
N ARG A 212 5.58 -28.52 -62.53
CA ARG A 212 6.48 -29.54 -61.94
C ARG A 212 6.25 -30.91 -62.55
N SER A 213 4.99 -31.30 -62.78
CA SER A 213 4.68 -32.59 -63.40
C SER A 213 5.23 -32.71 -64.83
N LYS A 214 5.21 -31.61 -65.59
CA LYS A 214 5.73 -31.54 -66.96
C LYS A 214 7.27 -31.55 -66.96
N ILE A 215 7.89 -30.81 -66.05
CA ILE A 215 9.34 -30.83 -65.83
C ILE A 215 9.82 -32.22 -65.42
N SER A 216 9.13 -32.87 -64.47
CA SER A 216 9.49 -34.21 -63.99
C SER A 216 9.41 -35.26 -65.11
N LYS A 217 8.45 -35.15 -66.04
CA LYS A 217 8.39 -36.01 -67.24
C LYS A 217 9.65 -35.93 -68.11
N LEU A 218 10.38 -34.81 -68.09
CA LEU A 218 11.62 -34.62 -68.84
C LEU A 218 12.87 -35.09 -68.07
N GLN A 219 12.80 -35.35 -66.76
CA GLN A 219 13.96 -35.79 -65.96
C GLN A 219 14.58 -37.09 -66.50
N LYS A 220 13.76 -38.09 -66.86
CA LYS A 220 14.26 -39.37 -67.40
C LYS A 220 15.05 -39.21 -68.72
N PRO A 221 14.52 -38.54 -69.77
CA PRO A 221 15.30 -38.32 -70.99
C PRO A 221 16.53 -37.43 -70.75
N ILE A 222 16.42 -36.38 -69.93
CA ILE A 222 17.58 -35.53 -69.58
C ILE A 222 18.70 -36.35 -68.93
N LYS A 223 18.37 -37.23 -67.97
CA LYS A 223 19.34 -38.11 -67.31
C LYS A 223 20.04 -39.05 -68.30
N ARG A 224 19.33 -39.55 -69.31
CA ARG A 224 19.90 -40.44 -70.34
C ARG A 224 20.86 -39.72 -71.28
N MET A 225 20.64 -38.44 -71.54
CA MET A 225 21.49 -37.63 -72.44
C MET A 225 22.86 -37.30 -71.84
N ARG A 226 23.05 -37.41 -70.52
CA ARG A 226 24.32 -37.14 -69.81
C ARG A 226 24.94 -35.79 -70.21
N THR A 227 24.13 -34.73 -70.23
CA THR A 227 24.52 -33.41 -70.76
C THR A 227 25.63 -32.73 -69.95
N GLY A 228 25.78 -33.04 -68.66
CA GLY A 228 26.77 -32.43 -67.77
C GLY A 228 26.49 -30.96 -67.41
N GLU A 229 25.41 -30.35 -67.91
CA GLU A 229 25.05 -28.97 -67.61
C GLU A 229 24.52 -28.81 -66.17
N LYS A 230 24.84 -27.68 -65.53
CA LYS A 230 24.40 -27.34 -64.17
C LYS A 230 22.87 -27.39 -64.02
N THR A 231 22.15 -26.75 -64.93
CA THR A 231 20.68 -26.70 -64.96
C THR A 231 20.05 -28.10 -65.06
N ALA A 232 20.66 -29.00 -65.82
CA ALA A 232 20.22 -30.40 -65.90
C ALA A 232 20.34 -31.12 -64.55
N ASN A 233 21.43 -30.90 -63.82
CA ASN A 233 21.63 -31.51 -62.50
C ASN A 233 20.65 -30.97 -61.46
N GLU A 234 20.37 -29.66 -61.46
CA GLU A 234 19.42 -29.07 -60.51
C GLU A 234 17.99 -29.56 -60.75
N ILE A 235 17.54 -29.63 -62.00
CA ILE A 235 16.21 -30.17 -62.34
C ILE A 235 16.08 -31.66 -61.99
N LEU A 236 17.16 -32.43 -62.08
CA LEU A 236 17.16 -33.85 -61.70
C LEU A 236 17.05 -34.05 -60.19
N LYS A 237 17.50 -33.10 -59.37
CA LYS A 237 17.31 -33.11 -57.92
C LYS A 237 15.91 -32.67 -57.55
N ASP A 238 15.48 -31.53 -58.10
CA ASP A 238 14.18 -30.94 -57.83
C ASP A 238 13.57 -30.30 -59.08
N SER A 239 12.40 -30.78 -59.48
CA SER A 239 11.63 -30.22 -60.59
C SER A 239 11.15 -28.78 -60.35
N SER A 240 11.15 -28.31 -59.10
CA SER A 240 10.77 -26.94 -58.71
C SER A 240 11.76 -25.90 -59.25
N TYR A 241 13.02 -26.29 -59.47
CA TYR A 241 14.07 -25.41 -60.01
C TYR A 241 13.65 -24.74 -61.33
N GLY A 242 12.95 -25.47 -62.20
CA GLY A 242 12.52 -24.91 -63.49
C GLY A 242 11.38 -23.89 -63.39
N ILE A 243 10.72 -23.78 -62.23
CA ILE A 243 9.74 -22.72 -61.94
C ILE A 243 10.42 -21.50 -61.33
N GLU A 244 11.43 -21.71 -60.47
CA GLU A 244 12.17 -20.63 -59.81
C GLU A 244 13.15 -19.93 -60.78
N HIS A 245 13.71 -20.69 -61.73
CA HIS A 245 14.67 -20.21 -62.72
C HIS A 245 14.19 -20.51 -64.16
N PRO A 246 13.07 -19.92 -64.60
CA PRO A 246 12.44 -20.25 -65.88
C PRO A 246 13.36 -19.93 -67.08
N GLU A 247 14.11 -18.83 -67.04
CA GLU A 247 15.01 -18.42 -68.12
C GLU A 247 16.16 -19.42 -68.35
N GLU A 248 16.79 -19.86 -67.26
CA GLU A 248 17.87 -20.86 -67.30
C GLU A 248 17.35 -22.20 -67.84
N PHE A 249 16.18 -22.62 -67.36
CA PHE A 249 15.58 -23.89 -67.79
C PHE A 249 15.12 -23.84 -69.26
N LEU A 250 14.53 -22.74 -69.72
CA LEU A 250 14.15 -22.56 -71.13
C LEU A 250 15.37 -22.60 -72.06
N SER A 251 16.44 -21.90 -71.70
CA SER A 251 17.70 -21.91 -72.46
C SER A 251 18.27 -23.32 -72.60
N PHE A 252 18.28 -24.07 -71.49
CA PHE A 252 18.67 -25.49 -71.52
C PHE A 252 17.74 -26.34 -72.39
N LEU A 253 16.43 -26.16 -72.24
CA LEU A 253 15.42 -26.97 -72.92
C LEU A 253 15.47 -26.78 -74.45
N ILE A 254 15.69 -25.55 -74.93
CA ILE A 254 15.85 -25.23 -76.36
C ILE A 254 17.04 -25.99 -76.96
N LYS A 255 18.18 -26.07 -76.26
CA LYS A 255 19.38 -26.79 -76.72
C LYS A 255 19.15 -28.29 -76.88
N ILE A 256 18.39 -28.90 -75.97
CA ILE A 256 18.15 -30.36 -75.98
C ILE A 256 16.90 -30.75 -76.77
N ARG A 257 16.05 -29.79 -77.15
CA ARG A 257 14.76 -30.01 -77.82
C ARG A 257 14.89 -30.91 -79.06
N GLY A 258 15.91 -30.69 -79.89
CA GLY A 258 16.16 -31.47 -81.11
C GLY A 258 16.49 -32.95 -80.86
N ARG A 259 16.86 -33.31 -79.62
CA ARG A 259 17.19 -34.68 -79.19
C ARG A 259 16.02 -35.38 -78.49
N LEU A 260 14.90 -34.70 -78.29
CA LEU A 260 13.69 -35.27 -77.69
C LEU A 260 12.75 -35.81 -78.77
N GLU A 261 12.13 -36.95 -78.51
CA GLU A 261 11.20 -37.61 -79.45
C GLU A 261 9.85 -37.92 -78.81
N GLY A 262 8.82 -38.04 -79.65
CA GLY A 262 7.45 -38.41 -79.26
C GLY A 262 6.88 -37.52 -78.16
N LYS A 263 6.34 -38.16 -77.11
CA LYS A 263 5.70 -37.49 -75.95
C LYS A 263 6.62 -36.53 -75.19
N TYR A 264 7.93 -36.74 -75.24
CA TYR A 264 8.89 -35.87 -74.56
C TYR A 264 9.11 -34.56 -75.32
N LYS A 265 9.13 -34.62 -76.65
CA LYS A 265 9.19 -33.43 -77.51
C LYS A 265 7.95 -32.56 -77.31
N GLN A 266 6.76 -33.17 -77.32
CA GLN A 266 5.50 -32.47 -77.04
C GLN A 266 5.47 -31.82 -75.65
N THR A 267 6.04 -32.48 -74.63
CA THR A 267 6.13 -31.90 -73.28
C THR A 267 7.10 -30.73 -73.24
N ALA A 268 8.23 -30.82 -73.97
CA ALA A 268 9.19 -29.72 -74.07
C ALA A 268 8.61 -28.52 -74.83
N ASP A 269 7.88 -28.75 -75.92
CA ASP A 269 7.21 -27.70 -76.69
C ASP A 269 6.21 -26.93 -75.82
N TRP A 270 5.38 -27.65 -75.06
CA TRP A 270 4.45 -27.03 -74.11
C TRP A 270 5.16 -26.17 -73.07
N ILE A 271 6.27 -26.64 -72.50
CA ILE A 271 7.05 -25.87 -71.50
C ILE A 271 7.64 -24.62 -72.15
N ILE A 272 8.20 -24.72 -73.37
CA ILE A 272 8.78 -23.57 -74.07
C ILE A 272 7.72 -22.48 -74.31
N GLU A 273 6.50 -22.88 -74.65
CA GLU A 273 5.41 -21.93 -74.95
C GLU A 273 4.76 -21.33 -73.69
N ASN A 274 4.74 -22.04 -72.56
CA ASN A 274 3.90 -21.68 -71.40
C ASN A 274 4.65 -21.37 -70.11
N LEU A 275 5.93 -21.75 -69.98
CA LEU A 275 6.63 -21.65 -68.70
C LEU A 275 6.88 -20.21 -68.28
N GLU A 276 7.30 -19.35 -69.21
CA GLU A 276 7.62 -17.95 -68.88
C GLU A 276 6.37 -17.19 -68.40
N SER A 277 5.25 -17.31 -69.12
CA SER A 277 3.99 -16.67 -68.77
C SER A 277 3.44 -17.20 -67.45
N LYS A 278 3.32 -18.54 -67.30
CA LYS A 278 2.81 -19.13 -66.05
C LYS A 278 3.71 -18.85 -64.86
N SER A 279 5.03 -18.82 -65.04
CA SER A 279 5.96 -18.48 -63.95
C SER A 279 5.78 -17.02 -63.50
N LYS A 280 5.58 -16.08 -64.42
CA LYS A 280 5.28 -14.67 -64.08
C LYS A 280 3.95 -14.56 -63.33
N GLU A 281 2.89 -15.23 -63.80
CA GLU A 281 1.59 -15.25 -63.11
C GLU A 281 1.69 -15.84 -61.69
N ILE A 282 2.44 -16.93 -61.50
CA ILE A 282 2.68 -17.51 -60.17
C ILE A 282 3.36 -16.49 -59.25
N GLN A 283 4.40 -15.80 -59.74
CA GLN A 283 5.12 -14.80 -58.95
C GLN A 283 4.24 -13.60 -58.57
N GLU A 284 3.41 -13.11 -59.50
CA GLU A 284 2.45 -12.05 -59.22
C GLU A 284 1.41 -12.47 -58.17
N ARG A 285 0.87 -13.69 -58.28
CA ARG A 285 -0.07 -14.24 -57.28
C ARG A 285 0.60 -14.42 -55.92
N LYS A 286 1.87 -14.83 -55.86
CA LYS A 286 2.65 -14.93 -54.60
C LYS A 286 2.82 -13.56 -53.94
N LYS A 287 3.17 -12.53 -54.71
CA LYS A 287 3.25 -11.14 -54.18
C LYS A 287 1.91 -10.65 -53.66
N LYS A 288 0.82 -10.93 -54.39
CA LYS A 288 -0.53 -10.60 -53.95
C LYS A 288 -0.90 -11.33 -52.65
N LEU A 289 -0.55 -12.61 -52.57
CA LEU A 289 -0.77 -13.43 -51.38
C LEU A 289 -0.05 -12.86 -50.15
N GLU A 290 1.23 -12.51 -50.29
CA GLU A 290 2.02 -11.88 -49.21
C GLU A 290 1.38 -10.56 -48.75
N GLY A 291 0.93 -9.72 -49.69
CA GLY A 291 0.23 -8.48 -49.36
C GLY A 291 -1.08 -8.70 -48.58
N LEU A 292 -1.85 -9.73 -48.93
CA LEU A 292 -3.07 -10.10 -48.22
C LEU A 292 -2.79 -10.68 -46.84
N GLU A 293 -1.73 -11.50 -46.70
CA GLU A 293 -1.31 -12.05 -45.40
C GLU A 293 -0.88 -10.93 -44.44
N ASN A 294 -0.11 -9.94 -44.91
CA ASN A 294 0.25 -8.76 -44.12
C ASN A 294 -0.99 -7.97 -43.70
N LYS A 295 -1.91 -7.71 -44.63
CA LYS A 295 -3.15 -6.98 -44.33
C LYS A 295 -4.03 -7.70 -43.31
N ARG A 296 -4.08 -9.04 -43.39
CA ARG A 296 -4.77 -9.88 -42.40
C ARG A 296 -4.16 -9.71 -41.00
N GLU A 297 -2.84 -9.69 -40.89
CA GLU A 297 -2.14 -9.48 -39.63
C GLU A 297 -2.38 -8.08 -39.06
N GLU A 298 -2.38 -7.04 -39.90
CA GLU A 298 -2.70 -5.67 -39.50
C GLU A 298 -4.10 -5.56 -38.88
N ILE A 299 -5.12 -6.14 -39.52
CA ILE A 299 -6.50 -6.14 -39.01
C ILE A 299 -6.61 -6.87 -37.67
N LEU A 300 -5.95 -8.03 -37.53
CA LEU A 300 -5.94 -8.79 -36.29
C LEU A 300 -5.26 -8.02 -35.15
N GLN A 301 -4.18 -7.31 -35.48
CA GLN A 301 -3.45 -6.49 -34.52
C GLN A 301 -4.27 -5.27 -34.09
N GLU A 302 -4.95 -4.57 -34.99
CA GLU A 302 -5.84 -3.46 -34.65
C GLU A 302 -6.96 -3.91 -33.69
N LYS A 303 -7.62 -5.04 -33.98
CA LYS A 303 -8.66 -5.60 -33.11
C LYS A 303 -8.12 -5.87 -31.70
N LYS A 304 -6.96 -6.50 -31.63
CA LYS A 304 -6.31 -6.85 -30.36
C LYS A 304 -5.93 -5.61 -29.54
N GLU A 305 -5.43 -4.55 -30.18
CA GLU A 305 -5.05 -3.32 -29.49
C GLU A 305 -6.24 -2.64 -28.80
N ILE A 306 -7.39 -2.63 -29.46
CA ILE A 306 -8.64 -2.09 -28.89
C ILE A 306 -9.11 -2.97 -27.72
N GLU A 307 -9.06 -4.29 -27.86
CA GLU A 307 -9.41 -5.24 -26.79
C GLU A 307 -8.50 -5.06 -25.55
N ASP A 308 -7.18 -4.94 -25.77
CA ASP A 308 -6.19 -4.71 -24.71
C ASP A 308 -6.40 -3.34 -24.02
N GLU A 309 -6.81 -2.31 -24.76
CA GLU A 309 -7.17 -1.00 -24.19
C GLU A 309 -8.43 -1.09 -23.31
N ILE A 310 -9.46 -1.79 -23.77
CA ILE A 310 -10.69 -2.05 -23.00
C ILE A 310 -10.36 -2.80 -21.71
N GLU A 311 -9.52 -3.83 -21.77
CA GLU A 311 -9.13 -4.59 -20.57
C GLU A 311 -8.36 -3.73 -19.56
N ARG A 312 -7.46 -2.86 -20.05
CA ARG A 312 -6.74 -1.90 -19.21
C ARG A 312 -7.69 -0.92 -18.51
N ILE A 313 -8.70 -0.41 -19.22
CA ILE A 313 -9.72 0.48 -18.63
C ILE A 313 -10.54 -0.27 -17.57
N LYS A 314 -10.96 -1.52 -17.85
CA LYS A 314 -11.69 -2.37 -16.89
C LYS A 314 -10.91 -2.60 -15.59
N LYS A 315 -9.60 -2.88 -15.69
CA LYS A 315 -8.72 -3.01 -14.51
C LYS A 315 -8.68 -1.73 -13.68
N ARG A 316 -8.51 -0.57 -14.33
CA ARG A 316 -8.50 0.75 -13.64
C ARG A 316 -9.83 1.06 -12.96
N ILE A 317 -10.96 0.67 -13.57
CA ILE A 317 -12.29 0.80 -12.96
C ILE A 317 -12.38 -0.01 -11.67
N LEU A 318 -11.95 -1.28 -11.68
CA LEU A 318 -11.97 -2.14 -10.48
C LEU A 318 -11.11 -1.57 -9.36
N GLU A 319 -9.92 -1.05 -9.68
CA GLU A 319 -9.05 -0.39 -8.71
C GLU A 319 -9.71 0.83 -8.08
N LYS A 320 -10.38 1.68 -8.88
CA LYS A 320 -11.13 2.83 -8.35
C LYS A 320 -12.30 2.40 -7.48
N GLU A 321 -13.08 1.41 -7.90
CA GLU A 321 -14.21 0.89 -7.11
C GLU A 321 -13.73 0.36 -5.74
N ALA A 322 -12.59 -0.34 -5.70
CA ALA A 322 -11.99 -0.80 -4.45
C ALA A 322 -11.54 0.37 -3.55
N ARG A 323 -10.96 1.43 -4.11
CA ARG A 323 -10.58 2.64 -3.35
C ARG A 323 -11.80 3.37 -2.79
N ILE A 324 -12.83 3.57 -3.60
CA ILE A 324 -14.11 4.17 -3.20
C ILE A 324 -14.71 3.39 -2.03
N LYS A 325 -14.71 2.05 -2.10
CA LYS A 325 -15.20 1.21 -1.01
C LYS A 325 -14.43 1.47 0.30
N LYS A 326 -13.10 1.47 0.27
CA LYS A 326 -12.26 1.76 1.45
C LYS A 326 -12.51 3.16 2.02
N LEU A 327 -12.69 4.16 1.16
CA LEU A 327 -12.99 5.52 1.60
C LEU A 327 -14.37 5.61 2.27
N LYS A 328 -15.38 4.88 1.77
CA LYS A 328 -16.71 4.79 2.40
C LYS A 328 -16.65 4.11 3.76
N GLU A 329 -15.89 3.02 3.88
CA GLU A 329 -15.67 2.34 5.17
C GLU A 329 -14.99 3.26 6.20
N LYS A 330 -13.92 3.94 5.79
CA LYS A 330 -13.22 4.92 6.64
C LYS A 330 -14.13 6.07 7.07
N LEU A 331 -14.98 6.56 6.18
CA LEU A 331 -15.92 7.64 6.49
C LEU A 331 -16.93 7.20 7.56
N LEU A 332 -17.45 5.96 7.48
CA LEU A 332 -18.33 5.39 8.51
C LEU A 332 -17.63 5.25 9.88
N GLU A 333 -16.34 4.89 9.90
CA GLU A 333 -15.55 4.83 11.13
C GLU A 333 -15.38 6.21 11.76
N LEU A 334 -14.99 7.21 10.97
CA LEU A 334 -14.85 8.60 11.43
C LEU A 334 -16.19 9.17 11.93
N GLU A 335 -17.31 8.84 11.29
CA GLU A 335 -18.63 9.24 11.76
C GLU A 335 -19.01 8.61 13.11
N LYS A 336 -18.59 7.37 13.37
CA LYS A 336 -18.77 6.74 14.69
C LYS A 336 -17.91 7.43 15.75
N GLU A 337 -16.63 7.65 15.46
CA GLU A 337 -15.72 8.37 16.35
C GLU A 337 -16.21 9.78 16.68
N LEU A 338 -16.77 10.48 15.69
CA LEU A 338 -17.38 11.80 15.88
C LEU A 338 -18.57 11.71 16.83
N ASN A 339 -19.48 10.75 16.63
CA ASN A 339 -20.66 10.59 17.48
C ASN A 339 -20.29 10.24 18.93
N GLU A 340 -19.26 9.41 19.13
CA GLU A 340 -18.73 9.09 20.46
C GLU A 340 -18.14 10.34 21.12
N SER A 341 -17.35 11.12 20.38
CA SER A 341 -16.74 12.35 20.86
C SER A 341 -17.78 13.43 21.20
N LEU A 342 -18.82 13.56 20.37
CA LEU A 342 -19.95 14.45 20.64
C LEU A 342 -20.70 14.01 21.91
N SER A 343 -20.93 12.71 22.10
CA SER A 343 -21.59 12.18 23.29
C SER A 343 -20.79 12.47 24.57
N LYS A 344 -19.45 12.40 24.50
CA LYS A 344 -18.57 12.83 25.60
C LYS A 344 -18.70 14.33 25.86
N LEU A 345 -18.71 15.15 24.82
CA LEU A 345 -18.85 16.61 24.93
C LEU A 345 -20.20 17.01 25.54
N GLU A 346 -21.29 16.35 25.13
CA GLU A 346 -22.63 16.55 25.69
C GLU A 346 -22.66 16.24 27.20
N LYS A 347 -22.01 15.16 27.64
CA LYS A 347 -21.88 14.84 29.07
C LYS A 347 -21.11 15.90 29.84
N ILE A 348 -20.02 16.41 29.27
CA ILE A 348 -19.19 17.44 29.91
C ILE A 348 -19.94 18.78 30.03
N LEU A 349 -20.74 19.14 29.01
CA LEU A 349 -21.48 20.40 28.96
C LEU A 349 -22.91 20.28 29.51
N ASN A 350 -23.36 19.07 29.83
CA ASN A 350 -24.72 18.73 30.25
C ASN A 350 -25.80 19.33 29.32
N THR A 351 -25.51 19.37 28.02
CA THR A 351 -26.34 20.02 27.01
C THR A 351 -26.24 19.24 25.72
N SER A 352 -27.35 19.01 25.04
CA SER A 352 -27.33 18.33 23.74
C SER A 352 -26.77 19.22 22.63
N ILE A 353 -25.97 18.63 21.74
CA ILE A 353 -25.24 19.30 20.68
C ILE A 353 -25.87 18.93 19.33
N ASP A 354 -26.09 19.94 18.51
CA ASP A 354 -26.66 19.74 17.18
C ASP A 354 -25.59 19.08 16.31
N ARG A 355 -25.93 17.94 15.70
CA ARG A 355 -24.98 17.20 14.86
C ARG A 355 -24.67 17.99 13.57
N PRO A 356 -23.41 18.00 13.12
CA PRO A 356 -22.98 18.72 11.93
C PRO A 356 -23.50 18.12 10.62
#